data_AF-A0A6M8VGK3-F1
#
_entry.id   AF-A0A6M8VGK3-F1
#
_cell.length_a   1.000
_cell.length_b   1.000
_cell.length_c   1.000
_cell.angle_alpha   90.00
_cell.angle_beta   90.00
_cell.angle_gamma   90.00
#
_symmetry.space_group_name_H-M   'P 1'
#
loop_
_entity.id
_entity.type
_entity.pdbx_description
1 polymer ?
#
loop_
_entity_poly.entity_id
_entity_poly.type
_entity_poly.pdbx_seq_one_letter_code
_entity_poly.pdbx_strand_id
1 'polypeptide(L)'
;MKFDHFERAEDISALFEVLQSVVDCNGRPACLTANCLSANPDFKKILESDFREYSREPSLQTLKRVPGADGNMEIWHQACSSGVCHPQSHGREHLNVGRWLRALQDGSDKVTRTAFDNEMFAVSAHIIPEARDSFMAAFDSAGEAEPPRPDSVVADAMAEFTEMFGYASRSFIAPNYIWNYLTEVALHESGVQFIQSGRAQWVPLEDGRGRKLRRRFLGYENNLGQIYLVRNVDFEPSSDPTVDWEDRALSQVKLAFGLRKPAVISTHRVNFMGGLDPRNRDRGLKALSGLLQSVVKRWPGVEFIRTTELGDMVRASTAP
;
A
#
# COMPACT_ATOMS: atom_id res chain seq x y z
N MET A 1 -9.17 12.36 -10.62
CA MET A 1 -7.80 12.03 -10.17
C MET A 1 -6.86 12.38 -11.32
N LYS A 2 -5.72 13.03 -11.07
CA LYS A 2 -4.86 13.53 -12.16
C LYS A 2 -3.93 12.46 -12.75
N PHE A 3 -3.48 11.52 -11.92
CA PHE A 3 -2.42 10.56 -12.27
C PHE A 3 -2.71 9.10 -11.85
N ASP A 4 -3.76 8.85 -11.07
CA ASP A 4 -4.06 7.51 -10.57
C ASP A 4 -4.73 6.67 -11.66
N HIS A 5 -4.07 5.56 -12.01
CA HIS A 5 -4.45 4.61 -13.06
C HIS A 5 -3.77 3.27 -12.76
N PHE A 6 -4.27 2.18 -13.35
CA PHE A 6 -3.59 0.89 -13.32
C PHE A 6 -2.22 0.97 -14.00
N GLU A 7 -1.27 0.21 -13.47
CA GLU A 7 0.07 0.15 -14.04
C GLU A 7 0.11 -0.55 -15.40
N ARG A 8 0.85 0.04 -16.35
CA ARG A 8 1.21 -0.62 -17.61
C ARG A 8 2.57 -1.29 -17.50
N ALA A 9 2.85 -2.22 -18.41
CA ALA A 9 4.12 -2.95 -18.46
C ALA A 9 5.34 -2.03 -18.55
N GLU A 10 5.21 -0.92 -19.29
CA GLU A 10 6.24 0.12 -19.39
C GLU A 10 6.47 0.87 -18.08
N ASP A 11 5.42 1.09 -17.28
CA ASP A 11 5.52 1.83 -16.02
C ASP A 11 6.29 1.01 -14.97
N ILE A 12 5.94 -0.28 -14.84
CA ILE A 12 6.61 -1.18 -13.89
C ILE A 12 8.03 -1.54 -14.34
N SER A 13 8.25 -1.76 -15.65
CA SER A 13 9.59 -2.04 -16.18
C SER A 13 10.54 -0.88 -15.90
N ALA A 14 10.12 0.35 -16.21
CA ALA A 14 10.93 1.53 -15.99
C ALA A 14 11.22 1.77 -14.49
N LEU A 15 10.27 1.48 -13.60
CA LEU A 15 10.50 1.52 -12.15
C LEU A 15 11.55 0.50 -11.71
N PHE A 16 11.46 -0.75 -12.16
CA PHE A 16 12.41 -1.79 -11.80
C PHE A 16 13.79 -1.57 -12.42
N GLU A 17 13.89 -0.99 -13.62
CA GLU A 17 15.16 -0.55 -14.21
C GLU A 17 15.86 0.49 -13.35
N VAL A 18 15.14 1.51 -12.86
CA VAL A 18 15.71 2.52 -11.95
C VAL A 18 16.24 1.88 -10.67
N LEU A 19 15.45 1.00 -10.03
CA LEU A 19 15.86 0.31 -8.82
C LEU A 19 17.08 -0.61 -9.05
N GLN A 20 17.10 -1.34 -10.17
CA GLN A 20 18.21 -2.20 -10.57
C GLN A 20 19.51 -1.42 -10.85
N SER A 21 19.40 -0.16 -11.29
CA SER A 21 20.54 0.68 -11.69
C SER A 21 21.40 1.20 -10.52
N VAL A 22 20.89 1.16 -9.29
CA VAL A 22 21.59 1.64 -8.10
C VAL A 22 21.85 0.47 -7.17
N VAL A 23 23.12 0.23 -6.84
CA VAL A 23 23.54 -0.86 -5.94
C VAL A 23 24.10 -0.32 -4.64
N ASP A 24 23.93 -1.10 -3.57
CA ASP A 24 24.44 -0.81 -2.23
C ASP A 24 25.91 -1.21 -2.06
N CYS A 25 26.42 -1.10 -0.83
CA CYS A 25 27.81 -1.42 -0.50
C CYS A 25 28.19 -2.91 -0.71
N ASN A 26 27.19 -3.80 -0.79
CA ASN A 26 27.33 -5.24 -0.99
C ASN A 26 27.02 -5.65 -2.45
N GLY A 27 26.80 -4.69 -3.34
CA GLY A 27 26.43 -4.95 -4.73
C GLY A 27 24.97 -5.41 -4.91
N ARG A 28 24.11 -5.27 -3.89
CA ARG A 28 22.67 -5.56 -4.02
C ARG A 28 21.96 -4.36 -4.65
N PRO A 29 21.05 -4.56 -5.62
CA PRO A 29 20.27 -3.45 -6.16
C PRO A 29 19.35 -2.85 -5.08
N ALA A 30 18.93 -1.59 -5.30
CA ALA A 30 17.83 -1.02 -4.55
C ALA A 30 16.60 -1.92 -4.71
N CYS A 31 15.89 -2.13 -3.60
CA CYS A 31 14.75 -3.04 -3.57
C CYS A 31 13.50 -2.34 -3.06
N LEU A 32 12.36 -2.73 -3.63
CA LEU A 32 11.04 -2.23 -3.27
C LEU A 32 10.22 -3.32 -2.58
N THR A 33 9.74 -3.06 -1.37
CA THR A 33 8.60 -3.82 -0.84
C THR A 33 7.31 -3.21 -1.37
N ALA A 34 6.68 -3.85 -2.36
CA ALA A 34 5.42 -3.38 -2.90
C ALA A 34 4.25 -3.92 -2.08
N ASN A 35 3.41 -3.05 -1.54
CA ASN A 35 2.21 -3.47 -0.81
C ASN A 35 1.05 -3.60 -1.82
N CYS A 36 0.63 -4.84 -2.09
CA CYS A 36 -0.29 -5.18 -3.17
C CYS A 36 -1.68 -5.56 -2.65
N LEU A 37 -2.71 -5.14 -3.39
CA LEU A 37 -4.10 -5.53 -3.16
C LEU A 37 -4.45 -6.72 -4.06
N SER A 38 -5.23 -7.67 -3.54
CA SER A 38 -5.53 -8.91 -4.25
C SER A 38 -6.82 -8.87 -5.07
N ALA A 39 -7.70 -7.89 -4.87
CA ALA A 39 -8.96 -7.77 -5.59
C ALA A 39 -9.41 -6.32 -5.82
N ASN A 40 -10.38 -6.18 -6.73
CA ASN A 40 -11.14 -4.97 -7.00
C ASN A 40 -12.66 -5.27 -6.94
N PRO A 41 -13.53 -4.27 -6.80
CA PRO A 41 -14.98 -4.47 -6.92
C PRO A 41 -15.36 -4.98 -8.32
N ASP A 42 -16.27 -5.96 -8.37
CA ASP A 42 -16.94 -6.38 -9.62
C ASP A 42 -18.18 -5.51 -9.81
N PHE A 43 -17.97 -4.32 -10.40
CA PHE A 43 -19.01 -3.29 -10.57
C PHE A 43 -20.26 -3.83 -11.27
N LYS A 44 -20.08 -4.73 -12.26
CA LYS A 44 -21.19 -5.32 -13.01
C LYS A 44 -22.07 -6.18 -12.09
N LYS A 45 -21.49 -7.12 -11.36
CA LYS A 45 -22.26 -8.00 -10.46
C LYS A 45 -22.88 -7.23 -9.28
N ILE A 46 -22.17 -6.23 -8.77
CA ILE A 46 -22.70 -5.36 -7.71
C ILE A 46 -23.95 -4.63 -8.23
N LEU A 47 -23.92 -4.11 -9.46
CA LEU A 47 -25.08 -3.48 -10.09
C LEU A 47 -26.22 -4.47 -10.34
N GLU A 48 -25.92 -5.69 -10.82
CA GLU A 48 -26.91 -6.76 -11.02
C GLU A 48 -27.64 -7.16 -9.72
N SER A 49 -27.02 -6.94 -8.56
CA SER A 49 -27.62 -7.16 -7.24
C SER A 49 -28.40 -5.97 -6.69
N ASP A 50 -28.58 -4.88 -7.45
CA ASP A 50 -29.08 -3.59 -6.97
C ASP A 50 -28.32 -3.08 -5.73
N PHE A 51 -26.99 -3.25 -5.74
CA PHE A 51 -26.07 -2.90 -4.63
C PHE A 51 -26.33 -3.65 -3.31
N ARG A 52 -27.11 -4.74 -3.31
CA ARG A 52 -27.42 -5.52 -2.10
C ARG A 52 -26.29 -6.45 -1.69
N GLU A 53 -25.51 -6.91 -2.66
CA GLU A 53 -24.43 -7.88 -2.44
C GLU A 53 -23.10 -7.33 -2.96
N TYR A 54 -22.04 -7.53 -2.18
CA TYR A 54 -20.70 -7.23 -2.64
C TYR A 54 -20.17 -8.39 -3.48
N SER A 55 -19.78 -8.08 -4.71
CA SER A 55 -19.02 -8.99 -5.57
C SER A 55 -17.65 -8.40 -5.86
N ARG A 56 -16.62 -9.26 -5.89
CA ARG A 56 -15.24 -8.88 -6.18
C ARG A 56 -14.71 -9.60 -7.41
N GLU A 57 -13.69 -8.99 -8.00
CA GLU A 57 -12.88 -9.55 -9.07
C GLU A 57 -11.41 -9.62 -8.59
N PRO A 58 -10.73 -10.78 -8.69
CA PRO A 58 -9.30 -10.86 -8.39
C PRO A 58 -8.47 -9.92 -9.26
N SER A 59 -7.43 -9.30 -8.70
CA SER A 59 -6.55 -8.35 -9.39
C SER A 59 -5.95 -8.94 -10.68
N LEU A 60 -5.66 -10.25 -10.70
CA LEU A 60 -5.17 -10.94 -11.90
C LEU A 60 -6.18 -10.92 -13.06
N GLN A 61 -7.48 -10.92 -12.78
CA GLN A 61 -8.52 -10.79 -13.81
C GLN A 61 -8.66 -9.33 -14.24
N THR A 62 -8.55 -8.38 -13.32
CA THR A 62 -8.54 -6.95 -13.64
C THR A 62 -7.42 -6.61 -14.61
N LEU A 63 -6.19 -7.10 -14.34
CA LEU A 63 -5.02 -6.85 -15.20
C LEU A 63 -5.23 -7.31 -16.65
N LYS A 64 -5.98 -8.39 -16.90
CA LYS A 64 -6.27 -8.87 -18.27
C LYS A 64 -7.13 -7.89 -19.08
N ARG A 65 -7.87 -7.00 -18.40
CA ARG A 65 -8.76 -6.02 -19.02
C ARG A 65 -8.11 -4.63 -19.16
N VAL A 66 -6.98 -4.40 -18.49
CA VAL A 66 -6.28 -3.11 -18.51
C VAL A 66 -5.40 -3.01 -19.76
N PRO A 67 -5.64 -2.04 -20.66
CA PRO A 67 -4.81 -1.85 -21.84
C PRO A 67 -3.35 -1.54 -21.49
N GLY A 68 -2.43 -2.35 -22.03
CA GLY A 68 -0.99 -2.21 -21.81
C GLY A 68 -0.48 -2.85 -20.52
N ALA A 69 -1.31 -3.64 -19.82
CA ALA A 69 -0.89 -4.45 -18.67
C ALA A 69 -0.50 -5.90 -19.06
N ASP A 70 -0.50 -6.22 -20.35
CA ASP A 70 -0.09 -7.51 -20.88
C ASP A 70 1.35 -7.85 -20.41
N GLY A 71 1.51 -9.03 -19.81
CA GLY A 71 2.81 -9.47 -19.29
C GLY A 71 3.21 -8.84 -17.95
N ASN A 72 2.37 -8.01 -17.31
CA ASN A 72 2.72 -7.37 -16.04
C ASN A 72 3.18 -8.38 -14.98
N MET A 73 2.46 -9.48 -14.81
CA MET A 73 2.82 -10.48 -13.80
C MET A 73 4.17 -11.14 -14.07
N GLU A 74 4.53 -11.36 -15.34
CA GLU A 74 5.84 -11.88 -15.71
C GLU A 74 6.94 -10.90 -15.29
N ILE A 75 6.76 -9.60 -15.55
CA ILE A 75 7.70 -8.54 -15.11
C ILE A 75 7.82 -8.51 -13.58
N TRP A 76 6.70 -8.62 -12.85
CA TRP A 76 6.70 -8.71 -11.39
C TRP A 76 7.48 -9.94 -10.89
N HIS A 77 7.26 -11.12 -11.46
CA HIS A 77 7.97 -12.34 -11.05
C HIS A 77 9.47 -12.27 -11.36
N GLN A 78 9.84 -11.67 -12.49
CA GLN A 78 11.25 -11.41 -12.83
C GLN A 78 11.89 -10.45 -11.82
N ALA A 79 11.21 -9.35 -11.46
CA ALA A 79 11.70 -8.42 -10.44
C ALA A 79 11.79 -9.03 -9.04
N CYS A 80 10.89 -9.97 -8.70
CA CYS A 80 11.00 -10.77 -7.48
C CYS A 80 12.24 -11.66 -7.50
N SER A 81 12.50 -12.32 -8.63
CA SER A 81 13.61 -13.24 -8.81
C SER A 81 14.97 -12.53 -8.84
N SER A 82 15.06 -11.35 -9.44
CA SER A 82 16.26 -10.50 -9.43
C SER A 82 16.48 -9.79 -8.08
N GLY A 83 15.46 -9.80 -7.22
CA GLY A 83 15.50 -9.23 -5.88
C GLY A 83 15.27 -7.72 -5.80
N VAL A 84 14.91 -7.09 -6.91
CA VAL A 84 14.55 -5.67 -7.03
C VAL A 84 13.17 -5.39 -6.43
N CYS A 85 12.29 -6.39 -6.38
CA CYS A 85 10.97 -6.26 -5.77
C CYS A 85 10.69 -7.40 -4.79
N HIS A 86 9.93 -7.11 -3.74
CA HIS A 86 9.42 -8.10 -2.81
C HIS A 86 8.00 -7.72 -2.37
N PRO A 87 6.97 -8.08 -3.16
CA PRO A 87 5.57 -7.88 -2.81
C PRO A 87 5.20 -8.36 -1.41
N GLN A 88 4.30 -7.65 -0.76
CA GLN A 88 3.68 -7.96 0.53
C GLN A 88 2.20 -7.54 0.49
N SER A 89 1.38 -8.09 1.38
CA SER A 89 -0.07 -7.86 1.31
C SER A 89 -0.47 -6.48 1.84
N HIS A 90 -1.34 -5.80 1.10
CA HIS A 90 -2.02 -4.56 1.47
C HIS A 90 -3.51 -4.79 1.78
N GLY A 91 -3.95 -6.05 1.84
CA GLY A 91 -5.35 -6.42 2.00
C GLY A 91 -6.00 -6.80 0.67
N ARG A 92 -7.31 -7.07 0.74
CA ARG A 92 -8.07 -7.55 -0.41
C ARG A 92 -8.39 -6.39 -1.35
N GLU A 93 -9.10 -5.38 -0.86
CA GLU A 93 -9.42 -4.15 -1.58
C GLU A 93 -9.07 -2.92 -0.73
N HIS A 94 -8.79 -1.78 -1.38
CA HIS A 94 -8.61 -0.50 -0.70
C HIS A 94 -9.97 0.17 -0.39
N LEU A 95 -10.95 -0.62 0.08
CA LEU A 95 -12.36 -0.23 0.13
C LEU A 95 -13.07 -0.72 1.40
N ASN A 96 -13.76 0.18 2.08
CA ASN A 96 -14.74 -0.13 3.10
C ASN A 96 -16.06 -0.54 2.44
N VAL A 97 -16.20 -1.85 2.19
CA VAL A 97 -17.33 -2.44 1.45
C VAL A 97 -18.67 -2.04 2.05
N GLY A 98 -18.85 -2.21 3.36
CA GLY A 98 -20.13 -1.93 4.03
C GLY A 98 -20.53 -0.45 3.97
N ARG A 99 -19.57 0.46 4.13
CA ARG A 99 -19.82 1.90 3.98
C ARG A 99 -20.20 2.25 2.54
N TRP A 100 -19.49 1.69 1.57
CA TRP A 100 -19.70 1.99 0.16
C TRP A 100 -21.03 1.45 -0.37
N LEU A 101 -21.39 0.19 -0.07
CA LEU A 101 -22.67 -0.38 -0.50
C LEU A 101 -23.86 0.40 0.07
N ARG A 102 -23.83 0.79 1.35
CA ARG A 102 -24.91 1.60 1.93
C ARG A 102 -25.04 2.96 1.26
N ALA A 103 -23.93 3.62 0.91
CA ALA A 103 -23.98 4.88 0.18
C ALA A 103 -24.57 4.71 -1.24
N LEU A 104 -24.26 3.59 -1.91
CA LEU A 104 -24.83 3.26 -3.21
C LEU A 104 -26.33 2.98 -3.14
N GLN A 105 -26.77 2.22 -2.13
CA GLN A 105 -28.18 1.89 -1.87
C GLN A 105 -29.02 3.11 -1.51
N ASP A 106 -28.50 3.99 -0.65
CA ASP A 106 -29.15 5.25 -0.29
C ASP A 106 -29.37 6.14 -1.53
N GLY A 107 -28.38 6.20 -2.43
CA GLY A 107 -28.52 6.81 -3.74
C GLY A 107 -28.60 8.34 -3.74
N SER A 108 -28.58 9.01 -2.58
CA SER A 108 -28.57 10.48 -2.52
C SER A 108 -27.22 11.10 -2.91
N ASP A 109 -26.13 10.35 -2.72
CA ASP A 109 -24.77 10.77 -3.05
C ASP A 109 -24.47 10.58 -4.54
N LYS A 110 -24.75 11.64 -5.31
CA LYS A 110 -24.50 11.67 -6.76
C LYS A 110 -23.04 11.46 -7.12
N VAL A 111 -22.09 11.92 -6.31
CA VAL A 111 -20.66 11.75 -6.59
C VAL A 111 -20.28 10.27 -6.48
N THR A 112 -20.80 9.57 -5.48
CA THR A 112 -20.59 8.13 -5.33
C THR A 112 -21.22 7.35 -6.48
N ARG A 113 -22.42 7.72 -6.93
CA ARG A 113 -23.06 7.09 -8.10
C ARG A 113 -22.27 7.33 -9.38
N THR A 114 -21.88 8.58 -9.66
CA THR A 114 -21.04 8.90 -10.83
C THR A 114 -19.70 8.17 -10.78
N ALA A 115 -19.07 8.04 -9.61
CA ALA A 115 -17.85 7.25 -9.48
C ALA A 115 -18.09 5.78 -9.84
N PHE A 116 -19.15 5.18 -9.32
CA PHE A 116 -19.52 3.80 -9.61
C PHE A 116 -19.76 3.57 -11.10
N ASP A 117 -20.48 4.48 -11.76
CA ASP A 117 -20.77 4.41 -13.20
C ASP A 117 -19.49 4.50 -14.06
N ASN A 118 -18.38 4.98 -13.49
CA ASN A 118 -17.06 5.02 -14.12
C ASN A 118 -16.13 3.92 -13.60
N GLU A 119 -16.66 2.87 -12.97
CA GLU A 119 -15.89 1.77 -12.36
C GLU A 119 -14.87 2.25 -11.31
N MET A 120 -15.25 3.27 -10.52
CA MET A 120 -14.47 3.82 -9.42
C MET A 120 -15.24 3.76 -8.11
N PHE A 121 -14.59 3.37 -7.01
CA PHE A 121 -15.23 3.35 -5.69
C PHE A 121 -15.03 4.62 -4.86
N ALA A 122 -14.15 5.53 -5.29
CA ALA A 122 -13.90 6.78 -4.58
C ALA A 122 -13.47 7.91 -5.54
N VAL A 123 -13.70 9.14 -5.09
CA VAL A 123 -13.19 10.37 -5.71
C VAL A 123 -12.44 11.15 -4.63
N SER A 124 -11.42 11.91 -5.01
CA SER A 124 -10.59 12.68 -4.06
C SER A 124 -11.46 13.58 -3.17
N ALA A 125 -11.17 13.61 -1.87
CA ALA A 125 -11.88 14.44 -0.89
C ALA A 125 -11.88 15.94 -1.26
N HIS A 126 -10.86 16.40 -2.00
CA HIS A 126 -10.73 17.80 -2.41
C HIS A 126 -11.76 18.26 -3.45
N ILE A 127 -12.48 17.34 -4.09
CA ILE A 127 -13.51 17.64 -5.10
C ILE A 127 -14.93 17.38 -4.58
N ILE A 128 -15.07 16.92 -3.34
CA ILE A 128 -16.36 16.65 -2.70
C ILE A 128 -16.63 17.75 -1.68
N PRO A 129 -17.67 18.57 -1.86
CA PRO A 129 -18.01 19.63 -0.91
C PRO A 129 -18.54 19.10 0.43
N GLU A 130 -19.10 17.90 0.46
CA GLU A 130 -19.69 17.30 1.67
C GLU A 130 -18.65 16.55 2.52
N ALA A 131 -18.70 16.77 3.84
CA ALA A 131 -17.94 15.98 4.79
C ALA A 131 -18.50 14.54 4.83
N ARG A 132 -17.72 13.58 4.31
CA ARG A 132 -18.03 12.15 4.37
C ARG A 132 -16.83 11.34 4.82
N ASP A 133 -17.09 10.26 5.55
CA ASP A 133 -16.04 9.31 5.88
C ASP A 133 -15.48 8.63 4.62
N SER A 134 -14.17 8.43 4.59
CA SER A 134 -13.49 7.87 3.42
C SER A 134 -13.92 6.43 3.13
N PHE A 135 -14.33 6.12 1.90
CA PHE A 135 -14.51 4.73 1.46
C PHE A 135 -13.18 3.98 1.37
N MET A 136 -12.04 4.66 1.37
CA MET A 136 -10.74 4.05 1.12
C MET A 136 -10.14 3.35 2.36
N ALA A 137 -10.83 3.34 3.50
CA ALA A 137 -10.34 2.74 4.74
C ALA A 137 -10.98 1.36 4.98
N ALA A 138 -10.40 0.32 4.38
CA ALA A 138 -10.98 -1.03 4.33
C ALA A 138 -11.34 -1.63 5.70
N PHE A 139 -10.48 -1.46 6.71
CA PHE A 139 -10.68 -1.99 8.06
C PHE A 139 -11.21 -0.93 9.06
N ASP A 140 -11.78 0.16 8.56
CA ASP A 140 -12.48 1.14 9.38
C ASP A 140 -13.89 0.67 9.74
N SER A 141 -14.50 1.27 10.76
CA SER A 141 -15.88 0.93 11.10
C SER A 141 -16.84 1.31 9.98
N ALA A 142 -17.72 0.39 9.60
CA ALA A 142 -18.85 0.70 8.75
C ALA A 142 -20.01 1.33 9.54
N GLY A 143 -19.83 1.91 10.73
CA GLY A 143 -20.92 2.52 11.52
C GLY A 143 -21.72 1.49 12.34
N GLU A 144 -22.97 1.82 12.70
CA GLU A 144 -23.69 1.10 13.76
C GLU A 144 -24.03 -0.35 13.40
N ALA A 145 -23.26 -1.24 14.02
CA ALA A 145 -23.51 -2.67 14.26
C ALA A 145 -23.14 -3.68 13.16
N GLU A 146 -21.92 -3.63 12.63
CA GLU A 146 -21.05 -4.82 12.60
C GLU A 146 -19.59 -4.36 12.37
N PRO A 147 -18.62 -4.67 13.26
CA PRO A 147 -17.23 -4.54 12.89
C PRO A 147 -17.00 -5.41 11.63
N PRO A 148 -16.28 -4.92 10.61
CA PRO A 148 -16.00 -5.73 9.43
C PRO A 148 -15.36 -7.03 9.91
N ARG A 149 -15.94 -8.18 9.56
CA ARG A 149 -15.42 -9.52 9.90
C ARG A 149 -14.04 -9.66 9.26
N PRO A 150 -12.96 -9.33 10.00
CA PRO A 150 -11.68 -9.10 9.38
C PRO A 150 -10.98 -10.43 9.09
N ASP A 151 -11.38 -11.50 9.78
CA ASP A 151 -10.96 -12.88 9.60
C ASP A 151 -11.09 -13.34 8.14
N SER A 152 -12.30 -13.32 7.60
CA SER A 152 -12.58 -13.75 6.22
C SER A 152 -11.89 -12.86 5.18
N VAL A 153 -11.93 -11.55 5.37
CA VAL A 153 -11.33 -10.58 4.43
C VAL A 153 -9.81 -10.71 4.39
N VAL A 154 -9.17 -10.88 5.55
CA VAL A 154 -7.73 -11.10 5.64
C VAL A 154 -7.38 -12.47 5.07
N ALA A 155 -8.08 -13.54 5.45
CA ALA A 155 -7.81 -14.88 4.95
C ALA A 155 -7.88 -14.94 3.41
N ASP A 156 -8.93 -14.35 2.82
CA ASP A 156 -9.09 -14.20 1.37
C ASP A 156 -7.90 -13.42 0.76
N ALA A 157 -7.56 -12.26 1.33
CA ALA A 157 -6.46 -11.43 0.84
C ALA A 157 -5.12 -12.19 0.82
N MET A 158 -4.86 -12.97 1.87
CA MET A 158 -3.61 -13.70 2.05
C MET A 158 -3.53 -14.93 1.13
N ALA A 159 -4.66 -15.61 0.92
CA ALA A 159 -4.76 -16.72 -0.03
C ALA A 159 -4.57 -16.24 -1.48
N GLU A 160 -5.29 -15.19 -1.89
CA GLU A 160 -5.20 -14.59 -3.22
C GLU A 160 -3.79 -13.98 -3.47
N PHE A 161 -3.18 -13.35 -2.47
CA PHE A 161 -1.79 -12.90 -2.55
C PHE A 161 -0.83 -14.06 -2.82
N THR A 162 -1.03 -15.19 -2.15
CA THR A 162 -0.19 -16.38 -2.33
C THR A 162 -0.35 -16.97 -3.73
N GLU A 163 -1.57 -16.98 -4.27
CA GLU A 163 -1.84 -17.36 -5.66
C GLU A 163 -1.11 -16.42 -6.65
N MET A 164 -1.15 -15.11 -6.38
CA MET A 164 -0.51 -14.11 -7.25
C MET A 164 1.01 -14.20 -7.30
N PHE A 165 1.68 -14.44 -6.17
CA PHE A 165 3.15 -14.32 -6.08
C PHE A 165 3.88 -15.63 -5.82
N GLY A 166 3.17 -16.71 -5.50
CA GLY A 166 3.73 -18.03 -5.23
C GLY A 166 4.38 -18.17 -3.84
N TYR A 167 4.20 -17.19 -2.94
CA TYR A 167 4.67 -17.25 -1.55
C TYR A 167 3.74 -16.48 -0.62
N ALA A 168 3.72 -16.89 0.66
CA ALA A 168 2.92 -16.22 1.68
C ALA A 168 3.54 -14.88 2.10
N SER A 169 2.71 -13.85 2.27
CA SER A 169 3.17 -12.56 2.79
C SER A 169 3.47 -12.65 4.29
N ARG A 170 4.67 -12.17 4.69
CA ARG A 170 5.11 -12.13 6.09
C ARG A 170 4.85 -10.78 6.77
N SER A 171 4.58 -9.75 5.98
CA SER A 171 4.30 -8.41 6.46
C SER A 171 3.03 -7.84 5.85
N PHE A 172 2.32 -7.02 6.61
CA PHE A 172 1.06 -6.44 6.15
C PHE A 172 0.99 -4.95 6.48
N ILE A 173 0.28 -4.21 5.64
CA ILE A 173 -0.17 -2.87 6.00
C ILE A 173 -1.62 -2.65 5.63
N ALA A 174 -2.40 -2.14 6.58
CA ALA A 174 -3.79 -1.82 6.34
C ALA A 174 -3.92 -0.51 5.53
N PRO A 175 -4.87 -0.44 4.58
CA PRO A 175 -5.26 0.80 3.90
C PRO A 175 -5.48 1.95 4.87
N ASN A 176 -4.94 3.13 4.53
CA ASN A 176 -5.05 4.38 5.31
C ASN A 176 -4.57 4.31 6.78
N TYR A 177 -3.78 3.30 7.13
CA TYR A 177 -3.33 3.07 8.51
C TYR A 177 -4.46 2.93 9.54
N ILE A 178 -5.60 2.38 9.13
CA ILE A 178 -6.76 2.16 10.00
C ILE A 178 -7.01 0.66 10.16
N TRP A 179 -6.98 0.15 11.39
CA TRP A 179 -7.36 -1.23 11.72
C TRP A 179 -7.53 -1.40 13.24
N ASN A 180 -8.14 -2.52 13.67
CA ASN A 180 -8.35 -2.84 15.07
C ASN A 180 -7.60 -4.12 15.50
N TYR A 181 -7.76 -4.51 16.76
CA TYR A 181 -7.11 -5.70 17.31
C TYR A 181 -7.57 -7.00 16.62
N LEU A 182 -8.84 -7.11 16.23
CA LEU A 182 -9.35 -8.30 15.52
C LEU A 182 -8.67 -8.45 14.15
N THR A 183 -8.33 -7.36 13.47
CA THR A 183 -7.50 -7.41 12.27
C THR A 183 -6.11 -7.97 12.56
N GLU A 184 -5.48 -7.58 13.68
CA GLU A 184 -4.17 -8.12 14.07
C GLU A 184 -4.23 -9.64 14.35
N VAL A 185 -5.30 -10.10 15.01
CA VAL A 185 -5.55 -11.54 15.22
C VAL A 185 -5.65 -12.28 13.90
N ALA A 186 -6.50 -11.83 12.97
CA ALA A 186 -6.65 -12.47 11.66
C ALA A 186 -5.34 -12.49 10.86
N LEU A 187 -4.54 -11.42 10.95
CA LEU A 187 -3.22 -11.35 10.33
C LEU A 187 -2.24 -12.35 10.96
N HIS A 188 -2.23 -12.46 12.28
CA HIS A 188 -1.39 -13.42 13.00
C HIS A 188 -1.74 -14.87 12.61
N GLU A 189 -3.02 -15.21 12.60
CA GLU A 189 -3.53 -16.53 12.18
C GLU A 189 -3.17 -16.84 10.71
N SER A 190 -3.06 -15.81 9.87
CA SER A 190 -2.61 -15.92 8.48
C SER A 190 -1.08 -15.93 8.32
N GLY A 191 -0.31 -15.99 9.42
CA GLY A 191 1.15 -16.08 9.40
C GLY A 191 1.90 -14.75 9.26
N VAL A 192 1.21 -13.60 9.37
CA VAL A 192 1.85 -12.28 9.32
C VAL A 192 2.67 -12.05 10.59
N GLN A 193 3.95 -11.75 10.39
CA GLN A 193 4.94 -11.54 11.44
C GLN A 193 5.23 -10.06 11.67
N PHE A 194 5.06 -9.22 10.66
CA PHE A 194 5.43 -7.81 10.69
C PHE A 194 4.27 -6.91 10.27
N ILE A 195 3.95 -5.90 11.07
CA ILE A 195 2.94 -4.91 10.73
C ILE A 195 3.65 -3.63 10.29
N GLN A 196 3.59 -3.30 9.00
CA GLN A 196 4.11 -2.02 8.55
C GLN A 196 3.12 -0.91 8.97
N SER A 197 3.64 0.23 9.44
CA SER A 197 2.82 1.31 9.97
C SER A 197 3.51 2.67 9.80
N GLY A 198 2.78 3.74 10.11
CA GLY A 198 3.34 5.07 10.33
C GLY A 198 3.76 5.24 11.79
N ARG A 199 4.10 6.46 12.19
CA ARG A 199 4.35 6.80 13.61
C ARG A 199 3.06 6.74 14.46
N ALA A 200 1.92 6.61 13.82
CA ALA A 200 0.64 6.39 14.45
C ALA A 200 -0.27 5.60 13.52
N GLN A 201 -1.19 4.86 14.11
CA GLN A 201 -2.32 4.25 13.43
C GLN A 201 -3.61 4.80 14.02
N TRP A 202 -4.67 4.76 13.24
CA TRP A 202 -6.02 4.98 13.73
C TRP A 202 -6.67 3.64 14.07
N VAL A 203 -7.31 3.57 15.22
CA VAL A 203 -8.05 2.39 15.65
C VAL A 203 -9.54 2.76 15.71
N PRO A 204 -10.40 2.12 14.91
CA PRO A 204 -11.85 2.32 15.00
C PRO A 204 -12.36 2.02 16.41
N LEU A 205 -13.30 2.82 16.90
CA LEU A 205 -13.96 2.56 18.18
C LEU A 205 -14.99 1.41 18.04
N GLU A 206 -15.20 0.67 19.13
CA GLU A 206 -16.09 -0.51 19.14
C GLU A 206 -17.56 -0.15 18.93
N ASP A 207 -17.96 1.04 19.38
CA ASP A 207 -19.30 1.60 19.12
C ASP A 207 -19.49 2.05 17.65
N GLY A 208 -18.44 1.96 16.84
CA GLY A 208 -18.41 2.38 15.45
C GLY A 208 -18.40 3.90 15.24
N ARG A 209 -18.32 4.69 16.31
CA ARG A 209 -18.41 6.15 16.27
C ARG A 209 -17.04 6.79 16.48
N GLY A 210 -16.27 6.84 15.40
CA GLY A 210 -14.98 7.53 15.36
C GLY A 210 -13.77 6.62 15.57
N ARG A 211 -12.63 7.23 15.87
CA ARG A 211 -11.32 6.57 15.90
C ARG A 211 -10.46 7.09 17.05
N LYS A 212 -9.65 6.22 17.64
CA LYS A 212 -8.56 6.60 18.57
C LYS A 212 -7.21 6.52 17.89
N LEU A 213 -6.37 7.54 18.08
CA LEU A 213 -5.00 7.53 17.58
C LEU A 213 -4.12 6.69 18.52
N ARG A 214 -3.38 5.72 17.98
CA ARG A 214 -2.40 4.94 18.75
C ARG A 214 -1.02 5.13 18.15
N ARG A 215 -0.08 5.61 18.97
CA ARG A 215 1.32 5.78 18.56
C ARG A 215 1.98 4.43 18.32
N ARG A 216 2.89 4.39 17.35
CA ARG A 216 3.70 3.23 16.99
C ARG A 216 5.16 3.64 16.84
N PHE A 217 6.04 2.71 17.15
CA PHE A 217 7.48 2.87 16.98
C PHE A 217 8.05 1.57 16.41
N LEU A 218 9.19 1.71 15.72
CA LEU A 218 9.92 0.58 15.15
C LEU A 218 10.27 -0.41 16.26
N GLY A 219 9.92 -1.68 16.07
CA GLY A 219 10.18 -2.74 17.05
C GLY A 219 9.11 -2.88 18.14
N TYR A 220 8.02 -2.10 18.10
CA TYR A 220 6.89 -2.35 18.99
C TYR A 220 6.28 -3.73 18.70
N GLU A 221 6.15 -4.57 19.70
CA GLU A 221 5.52 -5.89 19.60
C GLU A 221 4.08 -5.83 20.16
N ASN A 222 3.12 -6.42 19.46
CA ASN A 222 1.78 -6.60 20.02
C ASN A 222 1.69 -7.90 20.85
N ASN A 223 0.54 -8.12 21.50
CA ASN A 223 0.32 -9.30 22.34
C ASN A 223 0.31 -10.64 21.56
N LEU A 224 0.45 -10.60 20.23
CA LEU A 224 0.47 -11.75 19.33
C LEU A 224 1.89 -12.04 18.79
N GLY A 225 2.91 -11.30 19.25
CA GLY A 225 4.29 -11.45 18.78
C GLY A 225 4.59 -10.82 17.42
N GLN A 226 3.66 -10.01 16.88
CA GLN A 226 3.88 -9.30 15.62
C GLN A 226 4.63 -8.00 15.88
N ILE A 227 5.64 -7.72 15.06
CA ILE A 227 6.53 -6.57 15.24
C ILE A 227 6.15 -5.46 14.27
N TYR A 228 6.09 -4.24 14.78
CA TYR A 228 5.76 -3.06 14.01
C TYR A 228 6.99 -2.45 13.32
N LEU A 229 6.85 -2.22 12.02
CA LEU A 229 7.87 -1.59 11.18
C LEU A 229 7.37 -0.20 10.76
N VAL A 230 8.04 0.85 11.25
CA VAL A 230 7.56 2.23 11.10
C VAL A 230 8.26 2.95 9.96
N ARG A 231 7.46 3.44 9.01
CA ARG A 231 7.89 4.32 7.91
C ARG A 231 8.29 5.70 8.46
N ASN A 232 9.42 6.24 8.00
CA ASN A 232 9.97 7.49 8.56
C ASN A 232 10.53 8.48 7.52
N VAL A 233 10.52 8.12 6.23
CA VAL A 233 10.86 8.98 5.10
C VAL A 233 9.67 9.01 4.14
N ASP A 234 9.25 10.20 3.72
CA ASP A 234 8.13 10.42 2.79
C ASP A 234 8.69 10.81 1.41
N PHE A 235 8.19 10.18 0.35
CA PHE A 235 8.61 10.44 -1.03
C PHE A 235 7.40 10.39 -1.99
N GLU A 236 6.83 11.55 -2.30
CA GLU A 236 5.58 11.67 -3.08
C GLU A 236 5.69 12.72 -4.20
N PRO A 237 6.59 12.54 -5.19
CA PRO A 237 6.89 13.53 -6.24
C PRO A 237 5.71 13.93 -7.15
N SER A 238 4.57 13.24 -7.06
CA SER A 238 3.36 13.57 -7.80
C SER A 238 2.27 14.24 -6.95
N SER A 239 2.45 14.33 -5.63
CA SER A 239 1.46 14.90 -4.72
C SER A 239 1.50 16.44 -4.71
N ASP A 240 2.69 17.03 -4.66
CA ASP A 240 2.89 18.49 -4.68
C ASP A 240 4.12 18.84 -5.53
N PRO A 241 3.96 19.47 -6.71
CA PRO A 241 5.08 19.84 -7.57
C PRO A 241 5.93 21.00 -7.05
N THR A 242 5.49 21.69 -5.99
CA THR A 242 6.24 22.81 -5.39
C THR A 242 7.26 22.35 -4.36
N VAL A 243 7.18 21.09 -3.93
CA VAL A 243 8.08 20.50 -2.95
C VAL A 243 9.25 19.80 -3.66
N ASP A 244 10.47 20.09 -3.22
CA ASP A 244 11.63 19.29 -3.56
C ASP A 244 11.60 17.98 -2.75
N TRP A 245 10.98 16.96 -3.33
CA TRP A 245 10.81 15.66 -2.69
C TRP A 245 12.14 14.90 -2.52
N GLU A 246 13.13 15.16 -3.38
CA GLU A 246 14.45 14.55 -3.27
C GLU A 246 15.19 15.08 -2.05
N ASP A 247 15.30 16.41 -1.91
CA ASP A 247 15.99 17.02 -0.77
C ASP A 247 15.27 16.74 0.56
N ARG A 248 13.93 16.78 0.54
CA ARG A 248 13.12 16.43 1.71
C ARG A 248 13.36 14.99 2.15
N ALA A 249 13.31 14.03 1.23
CA ALA A 249 13.54 12.63 1.54
C ALA A 249 14.98 12.43 2.03
N LEU A 250 15.98 13.02 1.37
CA LEU A 250 17.38 12.93 1.76
C LEU A 250 17.65 13.50 3.16
N SER A 251 16.97 14.60 3.51
CA SER A 251 17.01 15.18 4.86
C SER A 251 16.42 14.25 5.92
N GLN A 252 15.32 13.56 5.61
CA GLN A 252 14.72 12.56 6.49
C GLN A 252 15.58 11.30 6.62
N VAL A 253 16.23 10.84 5.54
CA VAL A 253 17.24 9.75 5.57
C VAL A 253 18.39 10.13 6.49
N LYS A 254 18.93 11.35 6.35
CA LYS A 254 19.99 11.87 7.22
C LYS A 254 19.58 11.85 8.69
N LEU A 255 18.34 12.26 9.00
CA LEU A 255 17.82 12.23 10.36
C LEU A 255 17.71 10.79 10.89
N ALA A 256 17.18 9.86 10.10
CA ALA A 256 17.04 8.47 10.49
C ALA A 256 18.41 7.85 10.84
N PHE A 257 19.40 8.00 9.96
CA PHE A 257 20.76 7.49 10.21
C PHE A 257 21.45 8.21 11.36
N GLY A 258 21.26 9.53 11.53
CA GLY A 258 21.77 10.27 12.68
C GLY A 258 21.22 9.77 14.02
N LEU A 259 20.00 9.23 14.02
CA LEU A 259 19.36 8.58 15.17
C LEU A 259 19.65 7.07 15.26
N ARG A 260 20.55 6.54 14.43
CA ARG A 260 20.86 5.10 14.32
C ARG A 260 19.61 4.24 14.06
N LYS A 261 18.71 4.74 13.23
CA LYS A 261 17.50 4.05 12.78
C LYS A 261 17.58 3.76 11.28
N PRO A 262 16.96 2.67 10.80
CA PRO A 262 16.79 2.47 9.36
C PRO A 262 15.98 3.61 8.76
N ALA A 263 16.28 3.96 7.51
CA ALA A 263 15.49 4.87 6.71
C ALA A 263 14.48 4.05 5.88
N VAL A 264 13.20 4.14 6.22
CA VAL A 264 12.11 3.43 5.57
C VAL A 264 11.33 4.43 4.73
N ILE A 265 11.60 4.42 3.42
CA ILE A 265 11.01 5.32 2.43
C ILE A 265 9.61 4.84 2.05
N SER A 266 8.64 5.73 2.21
CA SER A 266 7.26 5.55 1.79
C SER A 266 7.01 6.28 0.48
N THR A 267 6.40 5.59 -0.48
CA THR A 267 5.94 6.19 -1.74
C THR A 267 4.70 5.44 -2.23
N HIS A 268 3.92 6.05 -3.13
CA HIS A 268 2.77 5.41 -3.77
C HIS A 268 2.98 5.13 -5.25
N ARG A 269 2.31 4.10 -5.78
CA ARG A 269 2.34 3.69 -7.19
C ARG A 269 2.14 4.87 -8.14
N VAL A 270 1.21 5.77 -7.81
CA VAL A 270 0.85 6.96 -8.61
C VAL A 270 2.05 7.83 -8.98
N ASN A 271 3.14 7.81 -8.21
CA ASN A 271 4.36 8.56 -8.53
C ASN A 271 5.08 8.06 -9.77
N PHE A 272 4.80 6.83 -10.21
CA PHE A 272 5.53 6.15 -11.29
C PHE A 272 4.63 5.77 -12.48
N MET A 273 3.35 6.15 -12.46
CA MET A 273 2.40 5.81 -13.51
C MET A 273 2.41 6.85 -14.64
N GLY A 274 2.50 6.37 -15.89
CA GLY A 274 2.49 7.18 -17.10
C GLY A 274 1.18 7.10 -17.89
N GLY A 275 0.26 6.20 -17.52
CA GLY A 275 -0.94 5.90 -18.31
C GLY A 275 -1.82 7.12 -18.66
N LEU A 276 -1.95 8.09 -17.73
CA LEU A 276 -2.69 9.34 -17.95
C LEU A 276 -1.79 10.52 -18.36
N ASP A 277 -0.57 10.57 -17.83
CA ASP A 277 0.42 11.61 -18.13
C ASP A 277 1.83 11.00 -18.05
N PRO A 278 2.48 10.68 -19.18
CA PRO A 278 3.83 10.11 -19.18
C PRO A 278 4.86 10.95 -18.42
N ARG A 279 4.69 12.29 -18.41
CA ARG A 279 5.58 13.21 -17.68
C ARG A 279 5.51 13.00 -16.17
N ASN A 280 4.42 12.43 -15.66
CA ASN A 280 4.29 12.06 -14.26
C ASN A 280 5.27 10.94 -13.90
N ARG A 281 5.24 9.83 -14.66
CA ARG A 281 6.21 8.74 -14.53
C ARG A 281 7.63 9.27 -14.67
N ASP A 282 7.92 9.99 -15.74
CA ASP A 282 9.31 10.41 -16.04
C ASP A 282 9.89 11.28 -14.92
N ARG A 283 9.08 12.19 -14.36
CA ARG A 283 9.48 13.01 -13.20
C ARG A 283 9.71 12.16 -11.96
N GLY A 284 8.79 11.23 -11.65
CA GLY A 284 8.90 10.37 -10.47
C GLY A 284 10.10 9.43 -10.53
N LEU A 285 10.35 8.81 -11.69
CA LEU A 285 11.50 7.94 -11.92
C LEU A 285 12.82 8.69 -11.85
N LYS A 286 12.89 9.90 -12.44
CA LYS A 286 14.06 10.76 -12.32
C LYS A 286 14.34 11.11 -10.86
N ALA A 287 13.31 11.49 -10.11
CA ALA A 287 13.45 11.84 -8.71
C ALA A 287 13.86 10.64 -7.84
N LEU A 288 13.31 9.46 -8.11
CA LEU A 288 13.71 8.24 -7.41
C LEU A 288 15.17 7.89 -7.68
N SER A 289 15.60 7.97 -8.94
CA SER A 289 16.99 7.74 -9.34
C SER A 289 17.94 8.72 -8.64
N GLY A 290 17.61 10.02 -8.65
CA GLY A 290 18.39 11.07 -8.00
C GLY A 290 18.51 10.87 -6.48
N LEU A 291 17.42 10.51 -5.81
CA LEU A 291 17.41 10.18 -4.39
C LEU A 291 18.30 8.98 -4.08
N LEU A 292 18.13 7.85 -4.78
CA LEU A 292 18.89 6.63 -4.54
C LEU A 292 20.39 6.83 -4.77
N GLN A 293 20.76 7.51 -5.87
CA GLN A 293 22.16 7.86 -6.17
C GLN A 293 22.76 8.78 -5.10
N SER A 294 21.98 9.75 -4.60
CA SER A 294 22.42 10.65 -3.52
C SER A 294 22.62 9.91 -2.21
N VAL A 295 21.78 8.91 -1.90
CA VAL A 295 21.91 8.07 -0.70
C VAL A 295 23.21 7.27 -0.74
N VAL A 296 23.47 6.51 -1.81
CA VAL A 296 24.70 5.69 -1.90
C VAL A 296 25.97 6.55 -1.93
N LYS A 297 25.93 7.73 -2.57
CA LYS A 297 27.05 8.67 -2.60
C LYS A 297 27.37 9.23 -1.21
N ARG A 298 26.34 9.56 -0.42
CA ARG A 298 26.49 10.20 0.89
C ARG A 298 26.76 9.20 2.00
N TRP A 299 26.26 7.98 1.89
CA TRP A 299 26.49 6.88 2.82
C TRP A 299 27.01 5.66 2.05
N PRO A 300 28.33 5.59 1.76
CA PRO A 300 28.90 4.50 0.98
C PRO A 300 28.74 3.10 1.59
N GLY A 301 28.45 3.02 2.89
CA GLY A 301 28.16 1.77 3.60
C GLY A 301 26.66 1.46 3.74
N VAL A 302 25.77 2.16 3.04
CA VAL A 302 24.32 1.89 3.09
C VAL A 302 24.03 0.51 2.51
N GLU A 303 23.00 -0.15 3.03
CA GLU A 303 22.48 -1.44 2.57
C GLU A 303 21.01 -1.29 2.16
N PHE A 304 20.63 -1.92 1.05
CA PHE A 304 19.24 -1.99 0.61
C PHE A 304 18.61 -3.31 1.04
N ILE A 305 17.65 -3.22 1.96
CA ILE A 305 16.96 -4.37 2.55
C ILE A 305 15.46 -4.30 2.35
N ARG A 306 14.84 -5.46 2.23
CA ARG A 306 13.38 -5.63 2.14
C ARG A 306 12.76 -5.47 3.51
N THR A 307 11.46 -5.21 3.54
CA THR A 307 10.70 -5.06 4.80
C THR A 307 10.81 -6.29 5.70
N THR A 308 10.81 -7.49 5.12
CA THR A 308 10.92 -8.75 5.87
C THR A 308 12.30 -8.94 6.49
N GLU A 309 13.38 -8.58 5.76
CA GLU A 309 14.75 -8.55 6.28
C GLU A 309 14.88 -7.54 7.43
N LEU A 310 14.30 -6.34 7.28
CA LEU A 310 14.26 -5.36 8.36
C LEU A 310 13.52 -5.91 9.59
N GLY A 311 12.40 -6.60 9.39
CA GLY A 311 11.66 -7.27 10.46
C GLY A 311 12.50 -8.30 11.21
N ASP A 312 13.24 -9.13 10.48
CA ASP A 312 14.13 -10.15 11.04
C ASP A 312 15.28 -9.50 11.84
N MET A 313 15.88 -8.42 11.35
CA MET A 313 16.91 -7.67 12.07
C MET A 313 16.39 -7.03 13.36
N VAL A 314 15.20 -6.43 13.33
CA VAL A 314 14.58 -5.81 14.51
C VAL A 314 14.25 -6.89 15.55
N ARG A 315 13.70 -8.03 15.13
CA ARG A 315 13.45 -9.18 15.99
C ARG A 315 14.73 -9.69 16.65
N ALA A 316 15.80 -9.88 15.87
CA ALA A 316 17.08 -10.34 16.39
C ALA A 316 17.69 -9.36 17.42
N SER A 317 17.49 -8.05 17.23
CA SER A 317 17.99 -7.02 18.15
C SER A 317 17.20 -6.89 19.47
N THR A 318 16.02 -7.50 19.54
CA THR A 318 15.12 -7.45 20.69
C THR A 318 14.99 -8.80 21.42
N ALA A 319 15.57 -9.86 20.87
CA ALA A 319 15.66 -11.16 21.53
C ALA A 319 16.58 -11.06 22.78
N PRO A 320 16.14 -11.59 23.94
CA PRO A 320 16.86 -11.49 25.21
C PRO A 320 18.19 -12.24 25.26
#